data_AF-A0A5C3QCT1-F1
#
_entry.id   AF-A0A5C3QCT1-F1
#
_cell.length_a   1.000
_cell.length_b   1.000
_cell.length_c   1.000
_cell.angle_alpha   90.00
_cell.angle_beta   90.00
_cell.angle_gamma   90.00
#
_symmetry.space_group_name_H-M   'P 1'
#
loop_
_entity.id
_entity.type
_entity.pdbx_description
1 polymer ?
#
loop_
_entity_poly.entity_id
_entity_poly.type
_entity_poly.pdbx_seq_one_letter_code
_entity_poly.pdbx_strand_id
1 'polypeptide(L)'
;MDAVKPTNTNVRFLACSLPCPEDDAEQDDGWYRFLVDGKHVKYVATYPKALGGDALDRSLAQIVLGELLPALPPGDWNSGHKVTFVETWTEVYAAVETLWCPVSVNEVDFKQVQNLKGNVLVVTNPFMNVGIPVVVKIATWPWGIPYLEAETTAYRAICDTGVGPRFLAHITEGINGRVIGFAMEWIPNARAAGPGDLEACKEALGRLHALGFILGDINNFNFLVRDGARHKSLKMKWTG
;
A
#
# COMPACT_ATOMS: atom_id res chain seq x y z
N MET A 1 14.69 36.90 -18.14
CA MET A 1 13.78 35.79 -17.79
C MET A 1 14.65 34.78 -17.08
N ASP A 2 14.71 34.86 -15.75
CA ASP A 2 15.47 33.91 -14.96
C ASP A 2 14.74 32.57 -15.01
N ALA A 3 15.47 31.51 -15.41
CA ALA A 3 14.96 30.16 -15.35
C ALA A 3 14.54 29.86 -13.91
N VAL A 4 13.27 29.50 -13.70
CA VAL A 4 12.77 29.03 -12.41
C VAL A 4 13.64 27.84 -12.01
N LYS A 5 14.48 28.01 -10.98
CA LYS A 5 15.24 26.89 -10.42
C LYS A 5 14.24 25.85 -9.95
N PRO A 6 14.40 24.57 -10.30
CA PRO A 6 13.49 23.54 -9.81
C PRO A 6 13.57 23.52 -8.28
N THR A 7 12.47 23.87 -7.64
CA THR A 7 12.25 23.68 -6.21
C THR A 7 12.10 22.19 -5.94
N ASN A 8 12.59 21.71 -4.79
CA ASN A 8 12.34 20.34 -4.31
C ASN A 8 12.91 19.19 -5.16
N THR A 9 14.11 19.32 -5.75
CA THR A 9 14.76 18.22 -6.52
C THR A 9 15.03 16.95 -5.71
N ASN A 10 15.05 17.05 -4.38
CA ASN A 10 15.21 15.94 -3.44
C ASN A 10 13.88 15.32 -2.99
N VAL A 11 12.75 15.77 -3.53
CA VAL A 11 11.41 15.30 -3.16
C VAL A 11 10.85 14.45 -4.28
N ARG A 12 10.38 13.24 -3.92
CA ARG A 12 9.69 12.32 -4.81
C ARG A 12 8.25 12.16 -4.34
N PHE A 13 7.29 12.39 -5.22
CA PHE A 13 5.88 12.12 -4.91
C PHE A 13 5.62 10.61 -4.82
N LEU A 14 4.91 10.17 -3.78
CA LEU A 14 4.55 8.76 -3.56
C LEU A 14 3.08 8.49 -3.83
N ALA A 15 2.18 9.31 -3.28
CA ALA A 15 0.73 9.12 -3.42
C ALA A 15 -0.06 10.39 -3.07
N CYS A 16 -1.29 10.49 -3.59
CA CYS A 16 -2.29 11.46 -3.15
C CYS A 16 -3.66 10.80 -2.95
N SER A 17 -4.44 11.40 -2.05
CA SER A 17 -5.86 11.13 -1.85
C SER A 17 -6.57 12.46 -1.95
N LEU A 18 -7.37 12.63 -3.00
CA LEU A 18 -8.11 13.87 -3.25
C LEU A 18 -9.60 13.61 -3.02
N PRO A 19 -10.36 14.59 -2.49
CA PRO A 19 -11.82 14.51 -2.41
C PRO A 19 -12.42 14.26 -3.79
N CYS A 20 -13.50 13.47 -3.86
CA CYS A 20 -14.26 13.30 -5.09
C CYS A 20 -14.98 14.62 -5.43
N PRO A 21 -14.93 15.10 -6.69
CA PRO A 21 -15.59 16.35 -7.09
C PRO A 21 -17.13 16.30 -7.02
N GLU A 22 -17.71 15.09 -6.99
CA GLU A 22 -19.17 14.86 -7.01
C GLU A 22 -19.79 14.83 -5.62
N ASP A 23 -19.00 14.67 -4.57
CA ASP A 23 -19.46 14.85 -3.20
C ASP A 23 -19.33 16.35 -2.91
N ASP A 24 -20.41 17.00 -2.44
CA ASP A 24 -20.44 18.42 -2.00
C ASP A 24 -19.49 18.70 -0.80
N ALA A 25 -18.55 17.81 -0.52
CA ALA A 25 -17.46 17.91 0.43
C ALA A 25 -16.33 18.83 -0.09
N GLU A 26 -16.68 20.04 -0.55
CA GLU A 26 -15.71 21.11 -0.87
C GLU A 26 -14.84 21.54 0.34
N GLN A 27 -14.93 20.84 1.47
CA GLN A 27 -14.23 21.11 2.72
C GLN A 27 -13.19 20.04 3.10
N ASP A 28 -13.13 18.89 2.42
CA ASP A 28 -12.17 17.85 2.78
C ASP A 28 -10.77 18.17 2.23
N ASP A 29 -9.77 18.08 3.09
CA ASP A 29 -8.37 18.31 2.71
C ASP A 29 -7.88 17.22 1.73
N GLY A 30 -7.10 17.64 0.75
CA GLY A 30 -6.30 16.73 -0.08
C GLY A 30 -5.07 16.26 0.68
N TRP A 31 -4.83 14.96 0.68
CA TRP A 31 -3.67 14.34 1.35
C TRP A 31 -2.61 13.95 0.35
N TYR A 32 -1.36 14.22 0.68
CA TYR A 32 -0.19 13.95 -0.15
C TYR A 32 0.89 13.26 0.67
N ARG A 33 1.61 12.35 0.01
CA ARG A 33 2.69 11.57 0.59
C ARG A 33 3.94 11.74 -0.26
N PHE A 34 5.03 12.15 0.36
CA PHE A 34 6.30 12.45 -0.30
C PHE A 34 7.44 11.67 0.33
N LEU A 35 8.46 11.36 -0.48
CA LEU A 35 9.76 10.90 -0.02
C LEU A 35 10.78 12.02 -0.18
N VAL A 36 11.38 12.45 0.91
CA VAL A 36 12.39 13.52 0.96
C VAL A 36 13.77 12.91 1.15
N ASP A 37 14.74 13.38 0.37
CA ASP A 37 16.14 12.91 0.36
C ASP A 37 16.30 11.41 0.09
N GLY A 38 15.31 10.79 -0.55
CA GLY A 38 15.26 9.35 -0.75
C GLY A 38 15.10 8.54 0.55
N LYS A 39 14.81 9.20 1.68
CA LYS A 39 14.90 8.61 3.01
C LYS A 39 13.64 8.80 3.85
N HIS A 40 13.09 10.00 3.91
CA HIS A 40 12.06 10.32 4.90
C HIS A 40 10.70 10.47 4.23
N VAL A 41 9.71 9.73 4.72
CA VAL A 41 8.34 9.90 4.27
C VAL A 41 7.69 11.06 5.03
N LYS A 42 7.01 11.94 4.30
CA LYS A 42 6.30 13.10 4.82
C LYS A 42 4.86 13.08 4.33
N TYR A 43 3.94 13.42 5.22
CA TYR A 43 2.51 13.57 4.95
C TYR A 43 2.15 15.05 4.95
N VAL A 44 1.42 15.48 3.94
CA VAL A 44 1.01 16.87 3.81
C VAL A 44 -0.47 16.90 3.49
N ALA A 45 -1.22 17.66 4.27
CA ALA A 45 -2.62 17.97 4.01
C ALA A 45 -2.73 19.41 3.46
N THR A 46 -3.53 19.58 2.41
CA THR A 46 -3.80 20.89 1.82
C THR A 46 -5.29 21.09 1.69
N TYR A 47 -5.73 22.34 1.76
CA TYR A 47 -7.09 22.70 1.39
C TYR A 47 -7.45 22.15 -0.01
N PRO A 48 -8.72 21.78 -0.24
CA PRO A 48 -9.18 21.34 -1.54
C PRO A 48 -8.80 22.36 -2.63
N LYS A 49 -8.40 21.84 -3.81
CA LYS A 49 -8.01 22.62 -4.99
C LYS A 49 -6.74 23.50 -4.84
N ALA A 50 -6.09 23.54 -3.67
CA ALA A 50 -4.93 24.41 -3.40
C ALA A 50 -3.68 24.12 -4.27
N LEU A 51 -3.58 22.93 -4.85
CA LEU A 51 -2.49 22.52 -5.72
C LEU A 51 -2.91 22.36 -7.20
N GLY A 52 -4.03 22.94 -7.63
CA GLY A 52 -4.37 23.00 -9.08
C GLY A 52 -5.74 22.45 -9.48
N GLY A 53 -6.70 22.34 -8.55
CA GLY A 53 -8.09 21.98 -8.86
C GLY A 53 -8.30 20.59 -9.48
N ASP A 54 -9.53 20.35 -9.93
CA ASP A 54 -10.13 19.07 -10.37
C ASP A 54 -9.41 18.36 -11.55
N ALA A 55 -8.29 18.93 -12.03
CA ALA A 55 -7.54 18.52 -13.22
C ALA A 55 -6.18 17.86 -12.92
N LEU A 56 -5.84 17.64 -11.64
CA LEU A 56 -4.63 16.91 -11.26
C LEU A 56 -4.83 15.40 -11.52
N ASP A 57 -4.66 15.01 -12.79
CA ASP A 57 -4.46 13.61 -13.13
C ASP A 57 -3.25 13.08 -12.35
N ARG A 58 -3.37 11.87 -11.79
CA ARG A 58 -2.27 11.16 -11.09
C ARG A 58 -1.03 11.08 -11.97
N SER A 59 -1.20 11.10 -13.30
CA SER A 59 -0.11 11.11 -14.28
C SER A 59 0.70 12.42 -14.28
N LEU A 60 0.10 13.56 -13.93
CA LEU A 60 0.74 14.88 -13.91
C LEU A 60 1.28 15.26 -12.53
N ALA A 61 0.87 14.55 -11.47
CA ALA A 61 1.25 14.86 -10.09
C ALA A 61 2.77 14.98 -9.86
N GLN A 62 3.61 14.17 -10.52
CA GLN A 62 5.07 14.28 -10.40
C GLN A 62 5.62 15.61 -10.95
N ILE A 63 5.05 16.09 -12.05
CA ILE A 63 5.47 17.34 -12.73
C ILE A 63 4.91 18.54 -11.98
N VAL A 64 3.60 18.48 -11.68
CA VAL A 64 2.83 19.56 -11.06
C VAL A 64 3.31 19.82 -9.63
N LEU A 65 3.69 18.80 -8.85
CA LEU A 65 4.14 19.00 -7.47
C LEU A 65 5.58 19.51 -7.37
N GLY A 66 6.44 19.26 -8.35
CA GLY A 66 7.79 19.85 -8.41
C GLY A 66 7.76 21.37 -8.64
N GLU A 67 6.78 21.84 -9.43
CA GLU A 67 6.62 23.26 -9.76
C GLU A 67 5.68 24.02 -8.81
N LEU A 68 4.66 23.37 -8.24
CA LEU A 68 3.66 24.03 -7.40
C LEU A 68 3.94 23.98 -5.90
N LEU A 69 4.73 23.02 -5.41
CA LEU A 69 5.07 22.98 -3.99
C LEU A 69 6.19 23.97 -3.69
N PRO A 70 6.03 24.86 -2.70
CA PRO A 70 7.15 25.62 -2.18
C PRO A 70 8.18 24.67 -1.57
N ALA A 71 9.39 25.17 -1.32
CA ALA A 71 10.43 24.38 -0.71
C ALA A 71 9.95 23.76 0.62
N LEU A 72 10.09 22.44 0.77
CA LEU A 72 9.76 21.78 2.03
C LEU A 72 10.67 22.32 3.15
N PRO A 73 10.12 22.67 4.33
CA PRO A 73 10.93 23.18 5.42
C PRO A 73 11.91 22.10 5.90
N PRO A 74 13.14 22.48 6.30
CA PRO A 74 14.07 21.54 6.88
C PRO A 74 13.58 21.07 8.26
N GLY A 75 14.00 19.88 8.68
CA GLY A 75 13.76 19.38 10.04
C GLY A 75 13.07 18.01 10.10
N ASP A 76 12.83 17.57 11.33
CA ASP A 76 12.34 16.23 11.66
C ASP A 76 10.82 16.16 11.86
N TRP A 77 10.10 16.91 11.03
CA TRP A 77 8.64 16.82 10.96
C TRP A 77 8.23 15.64 10.08
N ASN A 78 7.06 15.06 10.27
CA ASN A 78 6.51 14.05 9.35
C ASN A 78 5.10 14.41 8.86
N SER A 79 4.51 15.45 9.43
CA SER A 79 3.20 15.99 9.07
C SER A 79 3.32 17.49 8.79
N GLY A 80 2.64 17.96 7.76
CA GLY A 80 2.51 19.38 7.44
C GLY A 80 1.10 19.73 6.97
N HIS A 81 0.67 20.96 7.23
CA HIS A 81 -0.58 21.51 6.74
C HIS A 81 -0.36 22.77 5.91
N LYS A 82 -1.22 22.98 4.91
CA LYS A 82 -1.21 24.08 3.94
C LYS A 82 -0.05 23.99 2.94
N VAL A 83 -0.30 24.45 1.72
CA VAL A 83 0.69 24.45 0.63
C VAL A 83 1.97 25.18 1.02
N THR A 84 1.89 26.22 1.85
CA THR A 84 3.04 27.01 2.30
C THR A 84 3.79 26.44 3.51
N PHE A 85 3.41 25.26 4.02
CA PHE A 85 4.02 24.60 5.18
C PHE A 85 4.10 25.50 6.42
N VAL A 86 3.06 26.31 6.65
CA VAL A 86 2.97 27.21 7.81
C VAL A 86 3.00 26.43 9.12
N GLU A 87 2.49 25.20 9.09
CA GLU A 87 2.37 24.33 10.25
C GLU A 87 2.99 22.98 9.91
N THR A 88 4.06 22.62 10.62
CA THR A 88 4.68 21.29 10.56
C THR A 88 4.85 20.74 11.95
N TRP A 89 4.63 19.45 12.13
CA TRP A 89 4.77 18.78 13.41
C TRP A 89 5.27 17.35 13.23
N THR A 90 5.65 16.75 14.34
CA THR A 90 6.00 15.33 14.42
C THR A 90 4.84 14.59 15.08
N GLU A 91 4.35 13.58 14.39
CA GLU A 91 3.23 12.75 14.81
C GLU A 91 3.68 11.29 14.96
N VAL A 92 3.20 10.63 16.00
CA VAL A 92 3.42 9.19 16.17
C VAL A 92 2.31 8.45 15.44
N TYR A 93 2.61 8.00 14.23
CA TYR A 93 1.65 7.26 13.45
C TYR A 93 1.59 5.77 13.83
N ALA A 94 0.40 5.19 13.85
CA ALA A 94 0.17 3.78 14.15
C ALA A 94 0.98 2.87 13.22
N ALA A 95 1.57 1.79 13.72
CA ALA A 95 2.27 0.80 12.91
C ALA A 95 1.50 -0.53 12.91
N VAL A 96 1.80 -1.40 11.95
CA VAL A 96 1.50 -2.82 12.12
C VAL A 96 2.36 -3.34 13.27
N GLU A 97 1.73 -3.99 14.24
CA GLU A 97 2.33 -4.46 15.49
C GLU A 97 2.52 -5.98 15.50
N THR A 98 1.73 -6.72 14.71
CA THR A 98 1.86 -8.17 14.60
C THR A 98 3.09 -8.57 13.76
N LEU A 99 4.27 -8.49 14.37
CA LEU A 99 5.56 -8.67 13.71
C LEU A 99 6.20 -10.05 14.00
N TRP A 100 5.70 -11.12 13.37
CA TRP A 100 6.28 -12.48 13.56
C TRP A 100 7.36 -12.85 12.54
N CYS A 101 7.28 -12.31 11.32
CA CYS A 101 8.29 -12.53 10.29
C CYS A 101 9.55 -11.69 10.60
N PRO A 102 10.75 -12.28 10.63
CA PRO A 102 11.98 -11.54 10.93
C PRO A 102 12.48 -10.69 9.76
N VAL A 103 11.90 -10.85 8.57
CA VAL A 103 12.31 -10.14 7.36
C VAL A 103 11.49 -8.86 7.22
N SER A 104 12.16 -7.74 7.05
CA SER A 104 11.55 -6.45 6.73
C SER A 104 12.26 -5.83 5.54
N VAL A 105 11.49 -5.19 4.65
CA VAL A 105 12.01 -4.48 3.47
C VAL A 105 11.41 -3.09 3.38
N ASN A 106 12.14 -2.17 2.73
CA ASN A 106 11.67 -0.82 2.56
C ASN A 106 10.85 -0.66 1.27
N GLU A 107 9.74 0.08 1.34
CA GLU A 107 8.94 0.39 0.15
C GLU A 107 9.72 1.16 -0.92
N VAL A 108 10.73 1.95 -0.51
CA VAL A 108 11.47 2.82 -1.44
C VAL A 108 12.36 2.02 -2.39
N ASP A 109 12.67 0.77 -2.02
CA ASP A 109 13.48 -0.17 -2.80
C ASP A 109 12.65 -0.97 -3.81
N PHE A 110 11.34 -0.76 -3.85
CA PHE A 110 10.44 -1.48 -4.76
C PHE A 110 10.48 -0.90 -6.16
N LYS A 111 10.58 -1.79 -7.15
CA LYS A 111 10.29 -1.48 -8.54
C LYS A 111 8.93 -2.05 -8.88
N GLN A 112 7.94 -1.17 -9.04
CA GLN A 112 6.57 -1.56 -9.37
C GLN A 112 6.52 -2.21 -10.76
N VAL A 113 5.89 -3.38 -10.82
CA VAL A 113 5.62 -4.12 -12.06
C VAL A 113 4.17 -3.89 -12.48
N GLN A 114 3.23 -3.98 -11.54
CA GLN A 114 1.79 -3.86 -11.80
C GLN A 114 1.07 -3.32 -10.56
N ASN A 115 0.04 -2.50 -10.74
CA ASN A 115 -0.93 -2.19 -9.68
C ASN A 115 -2.14 -3.13 -9.86
N LEU A 116 -2.45 -3.94 -8.85
CA LEU A 116 -3.60 -4.86 -8.91
C LEU A 116 -4.88 -4.18 -8.44
N LYS A 117 -4.81 -3.45 -7.33
CA LYS A 117 -5.94 -2.72 -6.75
C LYS A 117 -5.42 -1.79 -5.66
N GLY A 118 -5.53 -0.47 -5.84
CA GLY A 118 -5.27 0.53 -4.79
C GLY A 118 -3.94 0.32 -4.06
N ASN A 119 -4.01 -0.34 -2.89
CA ASN A 119 -2.91 -0.68 -2.00
C ASN A 119 -2.19 -2.02 -2.27
N VAL A 120 -2.59 -2.77 -3.30
CA VAL A 120 -2.02 -4.06 -3.68
C VAL A 120 -1.19 -3.90 -4.95
N LEU A 121 0.12 -4.08 -4.83
CA LEU A 121 1.07 -3.90 -5.93
C LEU A 121 1.84 -5.20 -6.18
N VAL A 122 2.19 -5.44 -7.44
CA VAL A 122 3.23 -6.42 -7.81
C VAL A 122 4.52 -5.65 -7.96
N VAL A 123 5.56 -6.07 -7.24
CA VAL A 123 6.87 -5.39 -7.23
C VAL A 123 8.00 -6.39 -7.41
N THR A 124 9.16 -5.89 -7.83
CA THR A 124 10.45 -6.58 -7.65
C THR A 124 11.26 -5.84 -6.59
N ASN A 125 12.03 -6.58 -5.81
CA ASN A 125 12.90 -6.05 -4.78
C ASN A 125 14.25 -6.81 -4.81
N PRO A 126 15.40 -6.11 -4.73
CA PRO A 126 16.70 -6.77 -4.81
C PRO A 126 17.07 -7.61 -3.58
N PHE A 127 16.35 -7.45 -2.46
CA PHE A 127 16.60 -8.13 -1.19
C PHE A 127 15.58 -9.24 -0.88
N MET A 128 14.44 -9.25 -1.58
CA MET A 128 13.37 -10.23 -1.40
C MET A 128 13.06 -10.96 -2.71
N ASN A 129 13.16 -12.29 -2.67
CA ASN A 129 12.76 -13.17 -3.77
C ASN A 129 13.40 -12.77 -5.12
N VAL A 130 14.72 -12.62 -5.13
CA VAL A 130 15.49 -12.02 -6.23
C VAL A 130 15.11 -12.61 -7.60
N GLY A 131 14.71 -11.74 -8.53
CA GLY A 131 14.31 -12.11 -9.89
C GLY A 131 12.86 -12.62 -10.01
N ILE A 132 12.12 -12.75 -8.92
CA ILE A 132 10.73 -13.21 -8.91
C ILE A 132 9.85 -12.09 -8.33
N PRO A 133 8.80 -11.66 -9.04
CA PRO A 133 7.86 -10.69 -8.49
C PRO A 133 7.23 -11.16 -7.18
N VAL A 134 6.86 -10.19 -6.34
CA VAL A 134 6.11 -10.41 -5.10
C VAL A 134 4.90 -9.50 -5.07
N VAL A 135 3.87 -9.89 -4.32
CA VAL A 135 2.72 -9.02 -4.09
C VAL A 135 2.93 -8.32 -2.75
N VAL A 136 2.78 -7.01 -2.74
CA VAL A 136 2.83 -6.20 -1.52
C VAL A 136 1.47 -5.57 -1.28
N LYS A 137 1.08 -5.52 -0.01
CA LYS A 137 -0.09 -4.79 0.45
C LYS A 137 0.34 -3.75 1.46
N ILE A 138 0.04 -2.48 1.19
CA ILE A 138 0.62 -1.34 1.90
C ILE A 138 -0.47 -0.35 2.34
N ALA A 139 -0.49 0.05 3.60
CA ALA A 139 -1.31 1.15 4.07
C ALA A 139 -0.64 2.45 3.66
N THR A 140 -1.01 2.97 2.49
CA THR A 140 -0.50 4.26 1.98
C THR A 140 -0.69 5.39 3.00
N TRP A 141 -1.77 5.32 3.78
CA TRP A 141 -2.14 6.33 4.76
C TRP A 141 -2.22 5.75 6.18
N PRO A 142 -1.95 6.55 7.22
CA PRO A 142 -2.03 6.09 8.61
C PRO A 142 -3.36 5.43 9.00
N TRP A 143 -4.49 5.94 8.50
CA TRP A 143 -5.82 5.38 8.77
C TRP A 143 -6.06 4.00 8.14
N GLY A 144 -5.21 3.56 7.21
CA GLY A 144 -5.25 2.21 6.64
C GLY A 144 -4.62 1.13 7.52
N ILE A 145 -3.86 1.52 8.56
CA ILE A 145 -3.08 0.59 9.40
C ILE A 145 -3.96 -0.39 10.18
N PRO A 146 -5.09 0.00 10.81
CA PRO A 146 -5.91 -0.95 11.55
C PRO A 146 -6.43 -2.11 10.69
N TYR A 147 -6.78 -1.85 9.43
CA TYR A 147 -7.21 -2.88 8.48
C TYR A 147 -6.06 -3.83 8.15
N LEU A 148 -4.85 -3.30 7.92
CA LEU A 148 -3.69 -4.13 7.68
C LEU A 148 -3.23 -4.90 8.91
N GLU A 149 -3.37 -4.37 10.12
CA GLU A 149 -3.05 -5.09 11.35
C GLU A 149 -3.94 -6.33 11.52
N ALA A 150 -5.25 -6.18 11.28
CA ALA A 150 -6.19 -7.29 11.31
C ALA A 150 -5.84 -8.37 10.27
N GLU A 151 -5.53 -7.97 9.04
CA GLU A 151 -5.13 -8.88 7.97
C GLU A 151 -3.78 -9.55 8.26
N THR A 152 -2.82 -8.81 8.78
CA THR A 152 -1.50 -9.31 9.18
C THR A 152 -1.64 -10.34 10.30
N THR A 153 -2.54 -10.11 11.27
CA THR A 153 -2.91 -11.10 12.29
C THR A 153 -3.51 -12.37 11.69
N ALA A 154 -4.38 -12.25 10.68
CA ALA A 154 -4.93 -13.41 9.98
C ALA A 154 -3.83 -14.20 9.26
N TYR A 155 -2.91 -13.52 8.55
CA TYR A 155 -1.77 -14.15 7.89
C TYR A 155 -0.84 -14.88 8.87
N ARG A 156 -0.62 -14.33 10.08
CA ARG A 156 0.13 -15.02 11.14
C ARG A 156 -0.51 -16.36 11.49
N ALA A 157 -1.83 -16.35 11.68
CA ALA A 157 -2.55 -17.53 12.14
C ALA A 157 -2.68 -18.64 11.07
N ILE A 158 -2.71 -18.26 9.80
CA ILE A 158 -2.74 -19.22 8.69
C ILE A 158 -1.34 -19.51 8.12
N CYS A 159 -0.28 -18.99 8.74
CA CYS A 159 1.09 -19.22 8.30
C CYS A 159 1.37 -20.73 8.24
N ASP A 160 1.97 -21.18 7.14
CA ASP A 160 2.33 -22.59 6.89
C ASP A 160 1.16 -23.61 6.84
N THR A 161 -0.09 -23.15 6.87
CA THR A 161 -1.28 -24.02 6.72
C THR A 161 -1.63 -24.33 5.26
N GLY A 162 -1.05 -23.58 4.32
CA GLY A 162 -1.36 -23.67 2.88
C GLY A 162 -2.69 -23.03 2.46
N VAL A 163 -3.45 -22.45 3.38
CA VAL A 163 -4.73 -21.76 3.10
C VAL A 163 -4.51 -20.43 2.37
N GLY A 164 -3.47 -19.68 2.75
CA GLY A 164 -3.13 -18.38 2.17
C GLY A 164 -1.87 -18.40 1.30
N PRO A 165 -1.64 -17.31 0.54
CA PRO A 165 -0.33 -16.99 -0.01
C PRO A 165 0.75 -17.00 1.08
N ARG A 166 1.94 -17.46 0.75
CA ARG A 166 3.07 -17.47 1.68
C ARG A 166 3.48 -16.04 2.00
N PHE A 167 3.52 -15.71 3.29
CA PHE A 167 4.04 -14.45 3.80
C PHE A 167 5.57 -14.40 3.61
N LEU A 168 6.10 -13.27 3.15
CA LEU A 168 7.52 -13.12 2.80
C LEU A 168 8.27 -12.16 3.69
N ALA A 169 7.66 -11.00 4.01
CA ALA A 169 8.30 -9.95 4.79
C ALA A 169 7.28 -8.91 5.25
N HIS A 170 7.65 -8.16 6.29
CA HIS A 170 7.04 -6.89 6.62
C HIS A 170 7.57 -5.77 5.74
N ILE A 171 6.80 -4.69 5.59
CA ILE A 171 7.14 -3.54 4.75
C ILE A 171 7.22 -2.29 5.63
N THR A 172 8.36 -1.61 5.58
CA THR A 172 8.58 -0.34 6.27
C THR A 172 8.52 0.83 5.29
N GLU A 173 8.10 2.00 5.77
CA GLU A 173 8.23 3.25 5.02
C GLU A 173 9.47 4.04 5.40
N GLY A 174 10.24 4.52 4.42
CA GLY A 174 11.40 5.37 4.67
C GLY A 174 12.46 4.78 5.62
N ILE A 175 13.55 5.50 5.84
CA ILE A 175 14.61 5.06 6.76
C ILE A 175 14.09 5.10 8.20
N ASN A 176 14.25 4.00 8.93
CA ASN A 176 13.79 3.84 10.33
C ASN A 176 12.28 4.12 10.54
N GLY A 177 11.46 4.07 9.50
CA GLY A 177 10.03 4.31 9.66
C GLY A 177 9.27 3.05 10.09
N ARG A 178 7.98 3.26 10.34
CA ARG A 178 7.07 2.22 10.83
C ARG A 178 6.80 1.14 9.80
N VAL A 179 6.32 0.00 10.28
CA VAL A 179 5.76 -1.06 9.43
C VAL A 179 4.38 -0.62 8.95
N ILE A 180 4.21 -0.58 7.64
CA ILE A 180 2.99 -0.14 6.96
C ILE A 180 2.36 -1.23 6.10
N GLY A 181 2.84 -2.45 6.16
CA GLY A 181 2.22 -3.58 5.47
C GLY A 181 3.11 -4.80 5.34
N PHE A 182 2.81 -5.63 4.35
CA PHE A 182 3.49 -6.91 4.18
C PHE A 182 3.59 -7.35 2.72
N ALA A 183 4.55 -8.23 2.47
CA ALA A 183 4.79 -8.90 1.20
C ALA A 183 4.38 -10.37 1.27
N MET A 184 3.83 -10.87 0.17
CA MET A 184 3.41 -12.25 -0.01
C MET A 184 3.83 -12.76 -1.38
N GLU A 185 3.85 -14.08 -1.55
CA GLU A 185 4.25 -14.68 -2.81
C GLU A 185 3.35 -14.25 -3.97
N TRP A 186 3.97 -14.03 -5.12
CA TRP A 186 3.25 -13.96 -6.37
C TRP A 186 2.87 -15.37 -6.82
N ILE A 187 1.58 -15.58 -7.13
CA ILE A 187 1.09 -16.85 -7.66
C ILE A 187 0.93 -16.69 -9.18
N PRO A 188 1.90 -17.15 -9.98
CA PRO A 188 1.85 -16.98 -11.43
C PRO A 188 0.66 -17.72 -12.02
N ASN A 189 -0.02 -17.08 -12.97
CA ASN A 189 -1.19 -17.61 -13.67
C ASN A 189 -2.38 -17.95 -12.75
N ALA A 190 -2.43 -17.36 -11.54
CA ALA A 190 -3.62 -17.46 -10.72
C ALA A 190 -4.78 -16.66 -11.33
N ARG A 191 -5.97 -17.24 -11.31
CA ARG A 191 -7.22 -16.57 -11.70
C ARG A 191 -8.19 -16.52 -10.52
N ALA A 192 -9.15 -15.62 -10.59
CA ALA A 192 -10.31 -15.66 -9.69
C ALA A 192 -11.09 -16.97 -9.88
N ALA A 193 -11.74 -17.43 -8.81
CA ALA A 193 -12.61 -18.60 -8.89
C ALA A 193 -13.81 -18.32 -9.82
N GLY A 194 -14.16 -19.32 -10.61
CA GLY A 194 -15.40 -19.34 -11.39
C GLY A 194 -16.44 -20.29 -10.77
N PRO A 195 -17.65 -20.38 -11.35
CA PRO A 195 -18.69 -21.30 -10.87
C PRO A 195 -18.23 -22.76 -10.75
N GLY A 196 -17.33 -23.21 -11.65
CA GLY A 196 -16.77 -24.57 -11.64
C GLY A 196 -15.73 -24.84 -10.54
N ASP A 197 -15.41 -23.85 -9.70
CA ASP A 197 -14.48 -24.00 -8.57
C ASP A 197 -15.18 -24.00 -7.21
N LEU A 198 -16.53 -23.99 -7.18
CA LEU A 198 -17.31 -23.84 -5.95
C LEU A 198 -16.94 -24.85 -4.85
N GLU A 199 -16.77 -26.12 -5.19
CA GLU A 199 -16.41 -27.16 -4.21
C GLU A 199 -15.00 -26.93 -3.65
N ALA A 200 -14.05 -26.49 -4.47
CA ALA A 200 -12.71 -26.14 -4.00
C ALA A 200 -12.75 -24.89 -3.08
N CYS A 201 -13.61 -23.92 -3.40
CA CYS A 201 -13.82 -22.75 -2.53
C CYS A 201 -14.40 -23.16 -1.17
N LYS A 202 -15.38 -24.06 -1.14
CA LYS A 202 -15.96 -24.60 0.10
C LYS A 202 -14.92 -25.37 0.93
N GLU A 203 -14.09 -26.19 0.29
CA GLU A 203 -13.02 -26.93 0.97
C GLU A 203 -12.00 -25.98 1.61
N ALA A 204 -11.57 -24.94 0.88
CA ALA A 204 -10.66 -23.93 1.41
C ALA A 204 -11.28 -23.14 2.58
N LEU A 205 -12.55 -22.76 2.47
CA LEU A 205 -13.29 -22.13 3.57
C LEU A 205 -13.40 -23.07 4.78
N GLY A 206 -13.67 -24.35 4.56
CA GLY A 206 -13.70 -25.35 5.63
C GLY A 206 -12.38 -25.45 6.38
N ARG A 207 -11.25 -25.44 5.67
CA ARG A 207 -9.91 -25.38 6.28
C ARG A 207 -9.70 -24.09 7.08
N LEU A 208 -10.16 -22.95 6.57
CA LEU A 208 -10.08 -21.68 7.29
C LEU A 208 -10.94 -21.68 8.57
N HIS A 209 -12.17 -22.17 8.48
CA HIS A 209 -13.08 -22.28 9.62
C HIS A 209 -12.55 -23.24 10.69
N ALA A 210 -11.88 -24.32 10.30
CA ALA A 210 -11.22 -25.24 11.23
C ALA A 210 -10.08 -24.57 12.03
N LEU A 211 -9.52 -23.47 11.53
CA LEU A 211 -8.54 -22.65 12.23
C LEU A 211 -9.19 -21.56 13.12
N GLY A 212 -10.53 -21.48 13.15
CA GLY A 212 -11.29 -20.51 13.94
C GLY A 212 -11.49 -19.15 13.28
N PHE A 213 -11.21 -19.02 11.97
CA PHE A 213 -11.32 -17.77 11.24
C PHE A 213 -12.54 -17.75 10.34
N ILE A 214 -13.17 -16.58 10.21
CA ILE A 214 -14.27 -16.32 9.27
C ILE A 214 -13.76 -15.30 8.25
N LEU A 215 -13.91 -15.59 6.96
CA LEU A 215 -13.61 -14.61 5.91
C LEU A 215 -14.77 -13.61 5.84
N GLY A 216 -14.51 -12.34 6.16
CA GLY A 216 -15.55 -11.30 6.22
C GLY A 216 -16.12 -10.87 4.85
N ASP A 217 -15.33 -10.98 3.78
CA ASP A 217 -15.71 -10.59 2.42
C ASP A 217 -15.61 -11.80 1.48
N ILE A 218 -16.63 -12.65 1.48
CA ILE A 218 -16.65 -13.85 0.63
C ILE A 218 -17.10 -13.46 -0.78
N ASN A 219 -16.14 -13.24 -1.67
CA ASN A 219 -16.38 -13.04 -3.11
C ASN A 219 -15.38 -13.85 -3.96
N ASN A 220 -15.69 -14.07 -5.23
CA ASN A 220 -14.90 -14.91 -6.13
C ASN A 220 -13.48 -14.37 -6.38
N PHE A 221 -13.25 -13.06 -6.24
CA PHE A 221 -11.94 -12.45 -6.40
C PHE A 221 -11.00 -12.74 -5.22
N ASN A 222 -11.55 -13.18 -4.08
CA ASN A 222 -10.78 -13.56 -2.90
C ASN A 222 -10.27 -15.01 -2.93
N PHE A 223 -10.66 -15.78 -3.94
CA PHE A 223 -10.20 -17.14 -4.19
C PHE A 223 -9.26 -17.16 -5.39
N LEU A 224 -7.98 -17.45 -5.13
CA LEU A 224 -6.93 -17.57 -6.15
C LEU A 224 -6.78 -19.03 -6.55
N VAL A 225 -7.25 -19.35 -7.74
CA VAL A 225 -7.15 -20.69 -8.33
C VAL A 225 -5.91 -20.76 -9.19
N ARG A 226 -5.03 -21.72 -8.89
CA ARG A 226 -3.91 -22.09 -9.76
C ARG A 226 -4.27 -23.40 -10.47
N ASP A 227 -4.34 -23.34 -11.79
CA ASP A 227 -4.56 -24.53 -12.60
C ASP A 227 -3.24 -25.34 -12.65
N GLY A 228 -3.18 -26.42 -11.86
CA GLY A 228 -2.06 -27.37 -11.82
C GLY A 228 -2.41 -28.67 -12.54
N ALA A 229 -1.41 -29.33 -13.14
CA ALA A 229 -1.58 -30.57 -13.92
C ALA A 229 -2.13 -31.78 -13.12
N ARG A 230 -2.22 -31.71 -11.79
CA ARG A 230 -2.68 -32.82 -10.93
C ARG A 230 -3.63 -32.42 -9.79
N HIS A 231 -3.61 -31.17 -9.31
CA HIS A 231 -4.55 -30.67 -8.29
C HIS A 231 -4.76 -29.16 -8.43
N LYS A 232 -5.99 -28.68 -8.21
CA LYS A 232 -6.30 -27.25 -8.04
C LYS A 232 -5.82 -26.81 -6.66
N SER A 233 -4.86 -25.90 -6.58
CA SER A 233 -4.51 -25.26 -5.31
C SER A 233 -5.27 -23.95 -5.22
N LEU A 234 -6.08 -23.81 -4.17
CA LEU A 234 -6.83 -22.60 -3.89
C LEU A 234 -6.22 -21.89 -2.70
N LYS A 235 -5.92 -20.60 -2.88
CA LYS A 235 -5.46 -19.72 -1.81
C LYS A 235 -6.41 -18.57 -1.61
N MET A 236 -6.68 -18.24 -0.36
CA MET A 236 -7.55 -17.11 -0.01
C MET A 236 -6.70 -15.86 0.21
N LYS A 237 -7.10 -14.74 -0.40
CA LYS A 237 -6.58 -13.41 -0.06
C LYS A 237 -7.59 -12.70 0.83
N TRP A 238 -7.09 -11.84 1.72
CA TRP A 238 -7.92 -11.08 2.63
C TRP A 238 -8.14 -9.67 2.07
N THR A 239 -9.37 -9.20 2.15
CA THR A 239 -9.75 -7.81 1.92
C THR A 239 -10.59 -7.40 3.11
N GLY A 240 -9.95 -6.75 4.08
CA GLY A 240 -10.66 -5.92 5.05
C GLY A 240 -11.09 -4.60 4.42
#